data_AF-A0A099YT72-F1
#
_entry.id   AF-A0A099YT72-F1
#
_cell.length_a   1.000
_cell.length_b   1.000
_cell.length_c   1.000
_cell.angle_alpha   90.00
_cell.angle_beta   90.00
_cell.angle_gamma   90.00
#
_symmetry.space_group_name_H-M   'P 1'
#
loop_
_entity.id
_entity.type
_entity.pdbx_description
1 polymer ?
#
loop_
_entity_poly.entity_id
_entity_poly.type
_entity_poly.pdbx_seq_one_letter_code
_entity_poly.pdbx_strand_id
1 'polypeptide(L)'
;DTAEDIHSIDSCEYIWEAGVGFAHSPQPNYIHDLNRTELLKLLLTCFSEAMYLPPSSDSSNANPWVQFFCSTENRHALPLFTSLLNIVCAYDPVGYGIPYNHLLFSDYREPLVEEAAQVLIVTLDYDSSTSSSPTVDGTTTGTAMDDVDPPGPDNLFVNYLSRIHREEDFQFILKGVARLLSNPLVQTYLPNSAKKIQFHQELLVLFWKLCDFNKKFLFFVLKSSDVLDILVPILYFLNDARADQSRVGLMHIGVFILLLLSGERNFGVRLNKPYSVRVPMDIPVFTGTHADLLIIVFHKIITSGHQRLQPLFSCLLTIVVNVSPYLKSLSMVAANKLLHLLEAFSTTWFLFSAVQNHHLVFFLLEVFNNIIQYQFDGNSNLVYAVIRKRNVFHQLANLPTDSQAIQKGLQRRKKTPEPISRTNSQDGVSMEGSRPAAPAEKTSLVATPGIDKLTEKSQVSEDGTMRSLEPESLQPLPEGNTPSAVNDGEPWTGPRRDRRRLSSASSTGQWTPTPDWVMSWKSKLPLQTIMRLLQVLVPQVEKICIDKGLTDESEILKFLQHGTLVGLLPVPHPILIRKYQANSGTAMWFRTYMWGVIYLRNVDPPIWYDTDVKLFEIQRV
;
A
#
# COMPACT_ATOMS: atom_id res chain seq x y z
N ASP A 1 41.02 27.58 29.29
CA ASP A 1 40.71 26.75 28.12
C ASP A 1 41.22 25.33 28.30
N THR A 2 40.65 24.62 29.27
CA THR A 2 40.77 23.16 29.36
C THR A 2 39.64 22.61 28.51
N ALA A 3 39.97 21.98 27.36
CA ALA A 3 39.01 21.19 26.61
C ALA A 3 38.40 20.19 27.59
N GLU A 4 37.12 20.37 27.92
CA GLU A 4 36.38 19.43 28.75
C GLU A 4 36.53 18.05 28.12
N ASP A 5 36.86 17.05 28.95
CA ASP A 5 37.02 15.69 28.49
C ASP A 5 35.69 15.25 27.87
N ILE A 6 35.64 15.13 26.54
CA ILE A 6 34.42 14.79 25.79
C ILE A 6 33.89 13.40 26.25
N HIS A 7 34.71 12.62 26.96
CA HIS A 7 34.32 11.37 27.60
C HIS A 7 33.50 11.52 28.90
N SER A 8 33.47 12.69 29.56
CA SER A 8 32.78 12.89 30.84
C SER A 8 31.38 13.53 30.73
N ILE A 9 30.94 13.91 29.52
CA ILE A 9 29.69 14.67 29.33
C ILE A 9 28.51 13.71 29.12
N ASP A 10 27.40 13.94 29.84
CA ASP A 10 26.16 13.20 29.62
C ASP A 10 25.63 13.52 28.22
N SER A 11 25.73 12.54 27.33
CA SER A 11 25.35 12.67 25.93
C SER A 11 23.87 13.07 25.72
N CYS A 12 23.01 12.89 26.74
CA CYS A 12 21.60 13.25 26.69
C CYS A 12 21.36 14.77 26.70
N GLU A 13 22.32 15.58 27.17
CA GLU A 13 22.23 17.05 27.14
C GLU A 13 22.28 17.62 25.71
N TYR A 14 22.73 16.82 24.73
CA TYR A 14 22.89 17.22 23.34
C TYR A 14 21.70 16.84 22.44
N ILE A 15 20.56 16.43 23.00
CA ILE A 15 19.36 16.14 22.20
C ILE A 15 18.83 17.43 21.55
N TRP A 16 18.56 17.38 20.24
CA TRP A 16 18.31 18.59 19.44
C TRP A 16 16.94 19.22 19.64
N GLU A 17 15.96 18.43 20.08
CA GLU A 17 14.55 18.84 20.14
C GLU A 17 13.80 18.01 21.19
N ALA A 18 12.84 18.63 21.88
CA ALA A 18 11.97 17.94 22.83
C ALA A 18 11.01 16.96 22.12
N GLY A 19 10.60 15.92 22.85
CA GLY A 19 9.73 14.87 22.33
C GLY A 19 9.94 13.56 23.08
N VAL A 20 10.11 12.48 22.32
CA VAL A 20 10.36 11.14 22.87
C VAL A 20 11.63 11.18 23.72
N GLY A 21 11.55 10.69 24.97
CA GLY A 21 12.71 10.54 25.85
C GLY A 21 13.41 11.83 26.28
N PHE A 22 12.90 13.02 25.92
CA PHE A 22 13.52 14.30 26.27
C PHE A 22 12.52 15.44 26.36
N ALA A 23 12.50 16.16 27.48
CA ALA A 23 11.42 17.11 27.79
C ALA A 23 11.70 18.57 27.40
N HIS A 24 12.95 18.96 27.17
CA HIS A 24 13.32 20.38 27.05
C HIS A 24 14.05 20.63 25.74
N SER A 25 13.57 21.56 24.91
CA SER A 25 14.30 21.94 23.70
C SER A 25 15.47 22.86 24.05
N PRO A 26 16.67 22.65 23.47
CA PRO A 26 17.74 23.63 23.55
C PRO A 26 17.33 24.94 22.86
N GLN A 27 18.02 26.03 23.17
CA GLN A 27 17.76 27.32 22.53
C GLN A 27 17.95 27.21 20.99
N PRO A 28 16.97 27.66 20.18
CA PRO A 28 17.08 27.59 18.72
C PRO A 28 18.32 28.34 18.21
N ASN A 29 19.10 27.69 17.34
CA ASN A 29 20.28 28.29 16.73
C ASN A 29 20.41 27.80 15.28
N TYR A 30 20.13 28.71 14.33
CA TYR A 30 20.15 28.38 12.90
C TYR A 30 21.54 27.94 12.40
N ILE A 31 22.63 28.39 13.02
CA ILE A 31 23.99 27.97 12.67
C ILE A 31 24.18 26.49 13.02
N HIS A 32 23.63 26.05 14.16
CA HIS A 32 23.65 24.63 14.50
C HIS A 32 22.80 23.82 13.52
N ASP A 33 21.66 24.33 13.08
CA ASP A 33 20.82 23.62 12.11
C ASP A 33 21.52 23.48 10.75
N LEU A 34 22.19 24.53 10.26
CA LEU A 34 23.01 24.48 9.04
C LEU A 34 24.17 23.47 9.17
N ASN A 35 24.93 23.53 10.26
CA ASN A 35 26.06 22.62 10.47
C ASN A 35 25.60 21.16 10.59
N ARG A 36 24.50 20.90 11.29
CA ARG A 36 23.91 19.55 11.39
C ARG A 36 23.46 19.05 10.03
N THR A 37 22.84 19.90 9.22
CA THR A 37 22.40 19.55 7.86
C THR A 37 23.57 19.03 7.02
N GLU A 38 24.68 19.77 6.98
CA GLU A 38 25.87 19.36 6.21
C GLU A 38 26.52 18.08 6.77
N LEU A 39 26.53 17.90 8.10
CA LEU A 39 27.01 16.65 8.71
C LEU A 39 26.13 15.45 8.37
N LEU A 40 24.80 15.62 8.34
CA LEU A 40 23.89 14.54 7.96
C LEU A 40 24.02 14.19 6.48
N LYS A 41 24.22 15.16 5.59
CA LYS A 41 24.54 14.90 4.16
C LYS A 41 25.83 14.12 3.99
N LEU A 42 26.87 14.45 4.77
CA LEU A 42 28.12 13.69 4.78
C LEU A 42 27.88 12.24 5.23
N LEU A 43 27.09 12.03 6.29
CA LEU A 43 26.72 10.68 6.75
C LEU A 43 25.94 9.91 5.69
N LEU A 44 24.95 10.51 5.04
CA LEU A 44 24.22 9.88 3.94
C LEU A 44 25.15 9.47 2.79
N THR A 45 26.14 10.31 2.47
CA THR A 45 27.15 10.00 1.47
C THR A 45 27.92 8.74 1.87
N CYS A 46 28.39 8.64 3.12
CA CYS A 46 29.05 7.44 3.64
C CYS A 46 28.13 6.21 3.65
N PHE A 47 26.83 6.40 3.90
CA PHE A 47 25.85 5.30 3.97
C PHE A 47 25.42 4.78 2.59
N SER A 48 25.70 5.52 1.53
CA SER A 48 25.22 5.26 0.16
C SER A 48 25.87 4.08 -0.58
N GLU A 49 26.73 3.29 0.07
CA GLU A 49 27.39 2.12 -0.56
C GLU A 49 26.41 1.20 -1.30
N ALA A 50 25.20 1.02 -0.73
CA ALA A 50 24.12 0.25 -1.33
C ALA A 50 23.74 0.67 -2.75
N MET A 51 23.90 1.95 -3.11
CA MET A 51 23.55 2.50 -4.41
C MET A 51 24.50 2.03 -5.52
N TYR A 52 25.73 1.69 -5.17
CA TYR A 52 26.79 1.27 -6.09
C TYR A 52 26.82 -0.24 -6.32
N LEU A 53 25.91 -0.98 -5.69
CA LEU A 53 25.75 -2.41 -5.85
C LEU A 53 24.53 -2.70 -6.73
N PRO A 54 24.57 -3.74 -7.60
CA PRO A 54 23.38 -4.17 -8.32
C PRO A 54 22.31 -4.70 -7.34
N PRO A 55 21.03 -4.73 -7.72
CA PRO A 55 19.97 -5.32 -6.91
C PRO A 55 20.18 -6.84 -6.78
N SER A 56 20.83 -7.29 -5.71
CA SER A 56 21.07 -8.71 -5.41
C SER A 56 20.46 -9.10 -4.07
N SER A 57 19.91 -10.31 -3.98
CA SER A 57 19.29 -10.85 -2.75
C SER A 57 20.30 -11.13 -1.64
N ASP A 58 21.57 -11.34 -2.01
CA ASP A 58 22.64 -11.71 -1.09
C ASP A 58 23.49 -10.48 -0.77
N SER A 59 22.99 -9.59 0.09
CA SER A 59 23.79 -8.47 0.59
C SER A 59 24.56 -8.90 1.85
N SER A 60 25.63 -9.68 1.69
CA SER A 60 26.56 -9.99 2.80
C SER A 60 27.54 -8.84 3.10
N ASN A 61 27.51 -7.77 2.31
CA ASN A 61 28.36 -6.59 2.51
C ASN A 61 27.52 -5.50 3.17
N ALA A 62 27.52 -5.52 4.50
CA ALA A 62 26.93 -4.47 5.32
C ALA A 62 27.85 -3.23 5.24
N ASN A 63 27.26 -2.05 5.04
CA ASN A 63 28.04 -0.81 5.00
C ASN A 63 28.68 -0.57 6.39
N PRO A 64 30.01 -0.51 6.51
CA PRO A 64 30.68 -0.43 7.81
C PRO A 64 30.38 0.87 8.57
N TRP A 65 30.09 1.95 7.86
CA TRP A 65 29.69 3.23 8.47
C TRP A 65 28.33 3.12 9.14
N VAL A 66 27.35 2.55 8.45
CA VAL A 66 26.00 2.35 9.02
C VAL A 66 26.04 1.34 10.16
N GLN A 67 26.83 0.28 10.00
CA GLN A 67 27.07 -0.73 11.02
C GLN A 67 27.60 -0.10 12.32
N PHE A 68 28.68 0.67 12.24
CA PHE A 68 29.24 1.37 13.41
C PHE A 68 28.25 2.40 13.97
N PHE A 69 27.59 3.18 13.12
CA PHE A 69 26.66 4.22 13.56
C PHE A 69 25.50 3.66 14.38
N CYS A 70 25.05 2.44 14.05
CA CYS A 70 23.95 1.75 14.73
C CYS A 70 24.42 0.77 15.81
N SER A 71 25.72 0.59 16.05
CA SER A 71 26.24 -0.40 17.00
C SER A 71 26.39 0.14 18.43
N THR A 72 26.62 -0.76 19.37
CA THR A 72 26.95 -0.47 20.77
C THR A 72 28.28 0.27 20.96
N GLU A 73 29.14 0.31 19.94
CA GLU A 73 30.39 1.09 19.98
C GLU A 73 30.13 2.59 19.84
N ASN A 74 29.01 2.99 19.23
CA ASN A 74 28.58 4.38 19.17
C ASN A 74 27.89 4.80 20.48
N ARG A 75 28.67 5.37 21.40
CA ARG A 75 28.17 5.92 22.68
C ARG A 75 27.09 7.00 22.53
N HIS A 76 26.94 7.61 21.34
CA HIS A 76 25.97 8.68 21.06
C HIS A 76 24.74 8.18 20.29
N ALA A 77 24.59 6.87 20.08
CA ALA A 77 23.49 6.30 19.30
C ALA A 77 22.10 6.73 19.83
N LEU A 78 21.88 6.70 21.15
CA LEU A 78 20.60 7.08 21.75
C LEU A 78 20.29 8.58 21.56
N PRO A 79 21.16 9.54 21.94
CA PRO A 79 20.92 10.96 21.67
C PRO A 79 20.71 11.27 20.19
N LEU A 80 21.44 10.60 19.29
CA LEU A 80 21.27 10.76 17.83
C LEU A 80 19.91 10.25 17.37
N PHE A 81 19.53 9.03 17.75
CA PHE A 81 18.21 8.46 17.45
C PHE A 81 17.08 9.40 17.91
N THR A 82 17.15 9.83 19.18
CA THR A 82 16.14 10.71 19.78
C THR A 82 16.08 12.07 19.09
N SER A 83 17.25 12.65 18.75
CA SER A 83 17.32 13.94 18.05
C SER A 83 16.73 13.87 16.65
N LEU A 84 17.07 12.84 15.88
CA LEU A 84 16.56 12.63 14.52
C LEU A 84 15.05 12.41 14.52
N LEU A 85 14.53 11.60 15.45
CA LEU A 85 13.08 11.38 15.58
C LEU A 85 12.34 12.65 16.01
N ASN A 86 12.83 13.32 17.07
CA ASN A 86 12.14 14.47 17.65
C ASN A 86 12.16 15.67 16.69
N ILE A 87 13.27 15.94 16.00
CA ILE A 87 13.33 17.08 15.07
C ILE A 87 12.32 16.92 13.93
N VAL A 88 12.13 15.69 13.42
CA VAL A 88 11.13 15.39 12.40
C VAL A 88 9.72 15.53 12.96
N CYS A 89 9.41 14.87 14.08
CA CYS A 89 8.06 14.86 14.64
C CYS A 89 7.64 16.22 15.26
N ALA A 90 8.58 17.05 15.70
CA ALA A 90 8.29 18.38 16.24
C ALA A 90 8.15 19.45 15.16
N TYR A 91 8.67 19.22 13.95
CA TYR A 91 8.71 20.24 12.90
C TYR A 91 7.32 20.76 12.49
N ASP A 92 7.15 22.08 12.52
CA ASP A 92 5.94 22.77 12.10
C ASP A 92 6.23 23.67 10.89
N PRO A 93 5.82 23.27 9.67
CA PRO A 93 6.07 24.04 8.45
C PRO A 93 5.23 25.32 8.35
N VAL A 94 4.18 25.46 9.17
CA VAL A 94 3.28 26.60 9.15
C VAL A 94 3.72 27.68 10.14
N GLY A 95 4.32 27.27 11.26
CA GLY A 95 4.80 28.17 12.31
C GLY A 95 3.66 29.03 12.88
N TYR A 96 3.81 30.36 12.84
CA TYR A 96 2.80 31.29 13.34
C TYR A 96 1.49 31.33 12.53
N GLY A 97 1.38 30.59 11.41
CA GLY A 97 0.15 30.55 10.61
C GLY A 97 -0.14 31.82 9.83
N ILE A 98 0.85 32.71 9.70
CA ILE A 98 0.75 33.95 8.93
C ILE A 98 0.88 33.62 7.43
N PRO A 99 -0.07 34.06 6.58
CA PRO A 99 0.01 33.90 5.12
C PRO A 99 1.33 34.43 4.55
N TYR A 100 1.96 33.68 3.64
CA TYR A 100 3.21 34.03 2.97
C TYR A 100 4.43 34.20 3.89
N ASN A 101 4.35 33.79 5.16
CA ASN A 101 5.48 33.87 6.11
C ASN A 101 6.77 33.24 5.55
N HIS A 102 6.63 32.11 4.86
CA HIS A 102 7.73 31.37 4.25
C HIS A 102 8.38 32.08 3.04
N LEU A 103 7.78 33.15 2.51
CA LEU A 103 8.39 33.99 1.48
C LEU A 103 9.19 35.14 2.08
N LEU A 104 8.85 35.54 3.31
CA LEU A 104 9.49 36.66 4.01
C LEU A 104 10.65 36.19 4.91
N PHE A 105 10.57 34.97 5.44
CA PHE A 105 11.57 34.42 6.35
C PHE A 105 12.08 33.08 5.84
N SER A 106 13.40 32.92 5.87
CA SER A 106 14.06 31.65 5.54
C SER A 106 13.84 30.63 6.64
N ASP A 107 13.36 29.46 6.25
CA ASP A 107 13.24 28.31 7.13
C ASP A 107 14.50 27.45 7.03
N TYR A 108 15.44 27.68 7.95
CA TYR A 108 16.68 26.91 8.04
C TYR A 108 16.50 25.53 8.69
N ARG A 109 15.32 25.25 9.27
CA ARG A 109 15.04 23.99 9.96
C ARG A 109 14.59 22.91 8.99
N GLU A 110 13.83 23.26 7.96
CA GLU A 110 13.32 22.28 6.99
C GLU A 110 14.41 21.41 6.36
N PRO A 111 15.55 21.95 5.88
CA PRO A 111 16.62 21.12 5.34
C PRO A 111 17.15 20.11 6.36
N LEU A 112 17.35 20.53 7.62
CA LEU A 112 17.77 19.62 8.68
C LEU A 112 16.75 18.49 8.91
N VAL A 113 15.46 18.82 8.88
CA VAL A 113 14.37 17.85 9.07
C VAL A 113 14.34 16.83 7.94
N GLU A 114 14.54 17.26 6.70
CA GLU A 114 14.60 16.39 5.54
C GLU A 114 15.79 15.42 5.65
N GLU A 115 17.00 15.93 5.90
CA GLU A 115 18.20 15.10 6.09
C GLU A 115 18.05 14.16 7.30
N ALA A 116 17.45 14.63 8.39
CA ALA A 116 17.21 13.82 9.58
C ALA A 116 16.26 12.66 9.30
N ALA A 117 15.18 12.89 8.55
CA ALA A 117 14.27 11.84 8.12
C ALA A 117 14.99 10.81 7.25
N GLN A 118 15.80 11.26 6.27
CA GLN A 118 16.55 10.37 5.38
C GLN A 118 17.56 9.50 6.15
N VAL A 119 18.36 10.09 7.04
CA VAL A 119 19.33 9.36 7.88
C VAL A 119 18.62 8.37 8.80
N LEU A 120 17.51 8.79 9.43
CA LEU A 120 16.72 7.90 10.29
C LEU A 120 16.16 6.71 9.49
N ILE A 121 15.66 6.93 8.28
CA ILE A 121 15.15 5.87 7.43
C ILE A 121 16.26 4.89 7.02
N VAL A 122 17.43 5.39 6.61
CA VAL A 122 18.57 4.55 6.21
C VAL A 122 19.09 3.71 7.37
N THR A 123 19.21 4.29 8.57
CA THR A 123 19.63 3.57 9.78
C THR A 123 18.62 2.50 10.22
N LEU A 124 17.32 2.73 9.99
CA LEU A 124 16.26 1.75 10.23
C LEU A 124 16.15 0.68 9.12
N ASP A 125 16.64 0.94 7.91
CA ASP A 125 16.67 -0.04 6.82
C ASP A 125 17.87 -0.98 6.89
N TYR A 126 18.87 -0.64 7.70
CA TYR A 126 20.05 -1.46 7.90
C TYR A 126 19.71 -2.80 8.55
N ASP A 127 19.80 -3.85 7.74
CA ASP A 127 19.57 -5.24 8.12
C ASP A 127 20.89 -5.85 8.64
N SER A 128 21.06 -5.87 9.96
CA SER A 128 22.13 -6.61 10.62
C SER A 128 21.66 -8.04 10.90
N SER A 129 21.47 -8.82 9.83
CA SER A 129 21.26 -10.26 9.85
C SER A 129 19.98 -10.80 10.54
N THR A 130 19.21 -11.57 9.77
CA THR A 130 18.57 -12.83 10.17
C THR A 130 18.17 -12.94 11.66
N SER A 131 17.15 -12.19 12.08
CA SER A 131 16.39 -12.53 13.27
C SER A 131 14.95 -12.77 12.84
N SER A 132 14.53 -14.02 13.03
CA SER A 132 13.16 -14.49 12.91
C SER A 132 12.16 -13.42 13.36
N SER A 133 11.20 -13.10 12.48
CA SER A 133 9.93 -12.50 12.87
C SER A 133 9.49 -13.09 14.21
N PRO A 134 9.13 -12.29 15.24
CA PRO A 134 8.54 -12.85 16.44
C PRO A 134 7.30 -13.63 16.02
N THR A 135 7.35 -14.95 16.20
CA THR A 135 6.23 -15.84 15.89
C THR A 135 5.02 -15.46 16.74
N VAL A 136 3.84 -15.65 16.17
CA VAL A 136 2.55 -15.08 16.61
C VAL A 136 2.01 -15.67 17.93
N ASP A 137 2.64 -16.67 18.53
CA ASP A 137 2.07 -17.35 19.69
C ASP A 137 2.71 -16.91 21.01
N GLY A 138 1.94 -16.15 21.80
CA GLY A 138 2.23 -15.77 23.18
C GLY A 138 2.17 -16.93 24.18
N THR A 139 2.83 -18.06 23.88
CA THR A 139 2.97 -19.20 24.78
C THR A 139 4.41 -19.67 24.85
N THR A 140 5.22 -18.96 25.63
CA THR A 140 6.48 -19.50 26.15
C THR A 140 6.18 -20.32 27.40
N THR A 141 5.84 -21.59 27.24
CA THR A 141 6.12 -22.61 28.26
C THR A 141 7.40 -23.32 27.86
N GLY A 142 8.52 -22.62 28.03
CA GLY A 142 9.87 -23.18 27.96
C GLY A 142 10.46 -23.11 29.36
N THR A 143 10.92 -24.25 29.85
CA THR A 143 11.45 -24.50 31.19
C THR A 143 12.49 -23.49 31.64
N ALA A 144 12.33 -23.03 32.89
CA ALA A 144 13.28 -22.18 33.60
C ALA A 144 14.64 -22.86 33.75
N MET A 145 15.64 -22.38 33.01
CA MET A 145 17.08 -22.40 33.29
C MET A 145 17.83 -21.94 32.03
N ASP A 146 17.91 -20.63 31.83
CA ASP A 146 19.02 -19.90 31.17
C ASP A 146 18.63 -18.41 31.12
N ASP A 147 19.15 -17.63 32.07
CA ASP A 147 19.09 -16.16 32.09
C ASP A 147 20.06 -15.58 31.04
N VAL A 148 19.79 -15.85 29.77
CA VAL A 148 20.39 -15.09 28.67
C VAL A 148 19.23 -14.47 27.90
N ASP A 149 18.99 -13.18 28.15
CA ASP A 149 18.14 -12.36 27.29
C ASP A 149 18.49 -12.68 25.83
N PRO A 150 17.51 -12.95 24.95
CA PRO A 150 17.81 -13.14 23.54
C PRO A 150 18.63 -11.94 23.07
N PRO A 151 19.74 -12.15 22.32
CA PRO A 151 20.58 -11.04 21.89
C PRO A 151 19.66 -10.02 21.19
N GLY A 152 19.62 -8.80 21.73
CA GLY A 152 18.84 -7.72 21.15
C GLY A 152 19.29 -7.49 19.70
N PRO A 153 18.49 -6.81 18.87
CA PRO A 153 18.89 -6.52 17.50
C PRO A 153 20.24 -5.78 17.51
N ASP A 154 21.19 -6.23 16.68
CA ASP A 154 22.51 -5.60 16.60
C ASP A 154 22.42 -4.12 16.20
N ASN A 155 21.32 -3.74 15.54
CA ASN A 155 20.94 -2.37 15.24
C ASN A 155 20.24 -1.69 16.43
N LEU A 156 20.95 -0.81 17.14
CA LEU A 156 20.43 -0.04 18.27
C LEU A 156 19.26 0.87 17.91
N PHE A 157 19.20 1.43 16.71
CA PHE A 157 18.12 2.34 16.31
C PHE A 157 16.79 1.58 16.21
N VAL A 158 16.81 0.38 15.64
CA VAL A 158 15.67 -0.55 15.63
C VAL A 158 15.31 -0.96 17.06
N ASN A 159 16.32 -1.25 17.89
CA ASN A 159 16.12 -1.58 19.31
C ASN A 159 15.36 -0.46 20.05
N TYR A 160 15.87 0.78 19.98
CA TYR A 160 15.27 1.94 20.63
C TYR A 160 13.85 2.19 20.13
N LEU A 161 13.62 2.14 18.81
CA LEU A 161 12.30 2.31 18.22
C LEU A 161 11.30 1.25 18.72
N SER A 162 11.70 -0.03 18.77
CA SER A 162 10.84 -1.12 19.24
C SER A 162 10.49 -1.02 20.73
N ARG A 163 11.33 -0.35 21.52
CA ARG A 163 11.16 -0.17 22.97
C ARG A 163 10.29 1.03 23.37
N ILE A 164 10.02 1.97 22.46
CA ILE A 164 9.05 3.05 22.72
C ILE A 164 7.69 2.43 23.06
N HIS A 165 7.08 2.87 24.16
CA HIS A 165 5.83 2.28 24.65
C HIS A 165 4.90 3.26 25.38
N ARG A 166 5.36 4.47 25.72
CA ARG A 166 4.55 5.45 26.44
C ARG A 166 3.53 6.05 25.48
N GLU A 167 2.28 6.17 25.92
CA GLU A 167 1.20 6.69 25.06
C GLU A 167 1.46 8.15 24.63
N GLU A 168 2.09 8.97 25.49
CA GLU A 168 2.47 10.35 25.14
C GLU A 168 3.49 10.41 23.99
N ASP A 169 4.48 9.51 23.99
CA ASP A 169 5.49 9.42 22.94
C ASP A 169 4.83 8.99 21.62
N PHE A 170 3.94 7.99 21.66
CA PHE A 170 3.18 7.58 20.48
C PHE A 170 2.27 8.68 19.95
N GLN A 171 1.60 9.42 20.83
CA GLN A 171 0.77 10.56 20.43
C GLN A 171 1.59 11.67 19.77
N PHE A 172 2.78 11.97 20.32
CA PHE A 172 3.71 12.95 19.77
C PHE A 172 4.15 12.54 18.35
N ILE A 173 4.61 11.29 18.17
CA ILE A 173 5.01 10.77 16.86
C ILE A 173 3.86 10.83 15.86
N LEU A 174 2.68 10.30 16.24
CA LEU A 174 1.52 10.23 15.36
C LEU A 174 1.04 11.63 14.94
N LYS A 175 0.95 12.58 15.87
CA LYS A 175 0.56 13.97 15.56
C LYS A 175 1.59 14.66 14.67
N GLY A 176 2.89 14.45 14.91
CA GLY A 176 3.96 15.00 14.09
C GLY A 176 3.86 14.52 12.64
N VAL A 177 3.79 13.20 12.45
CA VAL A 177 3.67 12.60 11.10
C VAL A 177 2.36 13.02 10.42
N ALA A 178 1.22 12.99 11.13
CA ALA A 178 -0.07 13.39 10.58
C ALA A 178 -0.11 14.88 10.18
N ARG A 179 0.48 15.78 10.99
CA ARG A 179 0.61 17.21 10.68
C ARG A 179 1.37 17.41 9.37
N LEU A 180 2.52 16.76 9.24
CA LEU A 180 3.37 16.90 8.06
C LEU A 180 2.74 16.29 6.81
N LEU A 181 2.15 15.09 6.89
CA LEU A 181 1.43 14.50 5.76
C LEU A 181 0.20 15.33 5.34
N SER A 182 -0.48 15.97 6.30
CA SER A 182 -1.65 16.81 6.04
C SER A 182 -1.31 18.20 5.49
N ASN A 183 -0.03 18.60 5.49
CA ASN A 183 0.38 19.94 5.11
C ASN A 183 -0.15 20.39 3.72
N PRO A 184 -0.11 19.57 2.65
CA PRO A 184 -0.65 19.97 1.35
C PRO A 184 -2.18 20.06 1.29
N LEU A 185 -2.88 19.48 2.27
CA LEU A 185 -4.34 19.44 2.32
C LEU A 185 -4.93 20.70 2.97
N VAL A 186 -4.09 21.52 3.62
CA VAL A 186 -4.52 22.77 4.28
C VAL A 186 -5.00 23.76 3.23
N GLN A 187 -6.29 24.07 3.26
CA GLN A 187 -6.88 25.11 2.43
C GLN A 187 -6.71 26.47 3.09
N THR A 188 -6.19 27.43 2.33
CA THR A 188 -6.10 28.84 2.71
C THR A 188 -6.91 29.67 1.72
N TYR A 189 -7.47 30.80 2.17
CA TYR A 189 -8.21 31.72 1.30
C TYR A 189 -7.34 32.32 0.21
N LEU A 190 -6.05 32.50 0.51
CA LEU A 190 -5.06 33.11 -0.38
C LEU A 190 -4.25 32.01 -1.09
N PRO A 191 -4.15 32.03 -2.43
CA PRO A 191 -3.43 31.00 -3.17
C PRO A 191 -1.94 31.01 -2.81
N ASN A 192 -1.36 29.81 -2.67
CA ASN A 192 0.05 29.61 -2.33
C ASN A 192 0.52 30.35 -1.07
N SER A 193 -0.41 30.61 -0.14
CA SER A 193 -0.11 31.36 1.08
C SER A 193 0.43 30.51 2.24
N ALA A 194 0.30 29.19 2.14
CA ALA A 194 0.88 28.24 3.08
C ALA A 194 2.09 27.55 2.46
N LYS A 195 3.13 27.37 3.27
CA LYS A 195 4.31 26.59 2.90
C LYS A 195 3.91 25.14 2.66
N LYS A 196 4.40 24.56 1.56
CA LYS A 196 4.26 23.14 1.26
C LYS A 196 5.60 22.44 1.44
N ILE A 197 5.63 21.42 2.30
CA ILE A 197 6.82 20.57 2.44
C ILE A 197 7.03 19.75 1.17
N GLN A 198 8.23 19.21 0.98
CA GLN A 198 8.52 18.37 -0.18
C GLN A 198 8.80 16.90 0.18
N PHE A 199 9.21 16.59 1.40
CA PHE A 199 9.67 15.27 1.84
C PHE A 199 8.53 14.29 2.26
N HIS A 200 7.41 14.29 1.55
CA HIS A 200 6.27 13.42 1.87
C HIS A 200 6.55 11.93 1.62
N GLN A 201 7.43 11.59 0.67
CA GLN A 201 7.74 10.20 0.35
C GLN A 201 8.51 9.55 1.50
N GLU A 202 9.44 10.29 2.08
CA GLU A 202 10.23 9.99 3.26
C GLU A 202 9.31 9.78 4.47
N LEU A 203 8.33 10.67 4.67
CA LEU A 203 7.35 10.52 5.75
C LEU A 203 6.52 9.24 5.64
N LEU A 204 6.13 8.83 4.42
CA LEU A 204 5.41 7.57 4.21
C LEU A 204 6.31 6.36 4.53
N VAL A 205 7.58 6.38 4.10
CA VAL A 205 8.54 5.32 4.42
C VAL A 205 8.82 5.28 5.93
N LEU A 206 8.99 6.43 6.58
CA LEU A 206 9.18 6.51 8.02
C LEU A 206 7.96 5.96 8.77
N PHE A 207 6.74 6.37 8.39
CA PHE A 207 5.52 5.84 9.00
C PHE A 207 5.41 4.32 8.86
N TRP A 208 5.75 3.79 7.68
CA TRP A 208 5.85 2.34 7.47
C TRP A 208 6.81 1.69 8.46
N LYS A 209 8.05 2.20 8.57
CA LYS A 209 9.08 1.65 9.47
C LYS A 209 8.66 1.73 10.95
N LEU A 210 8.02 2.82 11.37
CA LEU A 210 7.46 2.98 12.72
C LEU A 210 6.44 1.88 13.05
N CYS A 211 5.50 1.61 12.13
CA CYS A 211 4.51 0.55 12.31
C CYS A 211 5.11 -0.85 12.21
N ASP A 212 6.13 -1.05 11.38
CA ASP A 212 6.72 -2.36 11.17
C ASP A 212 7.55 -2.82 12.38
N PHE A 213 8.46 -1.95 12.86
CA PHE A 213 9.35 -2.26 13.98
C PHE A 213 8.71 -2.10 15.36
N ASN A 214 7.60 -1.36 15.48
CA ASN A 214 6.91 -1.20 16.76
C ASN A 214 5.42 -1.55 16.63
N LYS A 215 5.07 -2.82 16.92
CA LYS A 215 3.68 -3.29 16.90
C LYS A 215 2.82 -2.59 17.96
N LYS A 216 3.38 -2.13 19.08
CA LYS A 216 2.64 -1.34 20.08
C LYS A 216 2.20 0.00 19.51
N PHE A 217 3.07 0.66 18.73
CA PHE A 217 2.71 1.88 17.99
C PHE A 217 1.62 1.59 16.95
N LEU A 218 1.74 0.52 16.16
CA LEU A 218 0.70 0.12 15.20
C LEU A 218 -0.67 -0.06 15.89
N PHE A 219 -0.72 -0.79 17.00
CA PHE A 219 -1.96 -0.97 17.76
C PHE A 219 -2.47 0.35 18.38
N PHE A 220 -1.57 1.23 18.83
CA PHE A 220 -1.93 2.56 19.32
C PHE A 220 -2.61 3.40 18.23
N VAL A 221 -2.02 3.47 17.01
CA VAL A 221 -2.60 4.17 15.86
C VAL A 221 -4.02 3.68 15.58
N LEU A 222 -4.24 2.37 15.69
CA LEU A 222 -5.53 1.72 15.43
C LEU A 222 -6.52 1.78 16.62
N LYS A 223 -6.06 2.19 17.81
CA LYS A 223 -6.89 2.25 19.04
C LYS A 223 -7.97 3.31 18.92
N SER A 224 -7.64 4.48 18.37
CA SER A 224 -8.52 5.65 18.25
C SER A 224 -8.94 5.92 16.80
N SER A 225 -9.61 7.05 16.56
CA SER A 225 -9.90 7.51 15.19
C SER A 225 -8.74 8.27 14.55
N ASP A 226 -7.60 8.41 15.22
CA ASP A 226 -6.47 9.22 14.75
C ASP A 226 -5.78 8.58 13.54
N VAL A 227 -5.95 7.27 13.32
CA VAL A 227 -5.58 6.61 12.05
C VAL A 227 -6.22 7.29 10.84
N LEU A 228 -7.38 7.93 10.99
CA LEU A 228 -8.05 8.63 9.89
C LEU A 228 -7.28 9.90 9.47
N ASP A 229 -6.54 10.52 10.40
CA ASP A 229 -5.68 11.66 10.12
C ASP A 229 -4.41 11.25 9.33
N ILE A 230 -4.11 9.94 9.28
CA ILE A 230 -3.10 9.36 8.40
C ILE A 230 -3.73 8.87 7.09
N LEU A 231 -4.90 8.24 7.15
CA LEU A 231 -5.62 7.72 5.99
C LEU A 231 -5.89 8.79 4.94
N VAL A 232 -6.44 9.95 5.36
CA VAL A 232 -6.89 10.99 4.43
C VAL A 232 -5.74 11.57 3.60
N PRO A 233 -4.58 11.94 4.19
CA PRO A 233 -3.39 12.31 3.43
C PRO A 233 -2.87 11.22 2.49
N ILE A 234 -2.84 9.95 2.93
CA ILE A 234 -2.40 8.85 2.05
C ILE A 234 -3.31 8.76 0.81
N LEU A 235 -4.63 8.81 1.01
CA LEU A 235 -5.59 8.77 -0.10
C LEU A 235 -5.49 10.01 -1.00
N TYR A 236 -5.17 11.18 -0.44
CA TYR A 236 -4.87 12.38 -1.20
C TYR A 236 -3.68 12.15 -2.15
N PHE A 237 -2.54 11.70 -1.62
CA PHE A 237 -1.33 11.48 -2.42
C PHE A 237 -1.53 10.37 -3.46
N LEU A 238 -2.21 9.28 -3.11
CA LEU A 238 -2.53 8.22 -4.06
C LEU A 238 -3.43 8.72 -5.19
N ASN A 239 -4.45 9.53 -4.87
CA ASN A 239 -5.31 10.10 -5.90
C ASN A 239 -4.55 11.06 -6.81
N ASP A 240 -3.71 11.94 -6.26
CA ASP A 240 -2.93 12.92 -7.03
C ASP A 240 -1.88 12.24 -7.92
N ALA A 241 -1.20 11.20 -7.42
CA ALA A 241 -0.13 10.50 -8.14
C ALA A 241 -0.61 9.49 -9.19
N ARG A 242 -1.89 9.09 -9.19
CA ARG A 242 -2.42 7.98 -10.02
C ARG A 242 -2.13 8.08 -11.54
N ALA A 243 -2.02 9.31 -12.06
CA ALA A 243 -1.83 9.58 -13.49
C ALA A 243 -0.34 9.74 -13.86
N ASP A 244 0.55 9.83 -12.87
CA ASP A 244 1.95 10.15 -13.05
C ASP A 244 2.85 8.92 -12.89
N GLN A 245 3.41 8.48 -14.02
CA GLN A 245 4.26 7.28 -14.07
C GLN A 245 5.59 7.43 -13.31
N SER A 246 6.01 8.66 -12.98
CA SER A 246 7.21 8.88 -12.16
C SER A 246 6.95 8.62 -10.68
N ARG A 247 5.69 8.69 -10.23
CA ARG A 247 5.28 8.55 -8.83
C ARG A 247 4.75 7.16 -8.49
N VAL A 248 5.10 6.15 -9.29
CA VAL A 248 4.71 4.75 -9.03
C VAL A 248 5.23 4.25 -7.70
N GLY A 249 6.43 4.68 -7.28
CA GLY A 249 6.98 4.35 -5.97
C GLY A 249 6.07 4.80 -4.83
N LEU A 250 5.61 6.06 -4.88
CA LEU A 250 4.63 6.63 -3.94
C LEU A 250 3.33 5.81 -3.90
N MET A 251 2.85 5.36 -5.07
CA MET A 251 1.63 4.54 -5.15
C MET A 251 1.79 3.22 -4.39
N HIS A 252 2.94 2.54 -4.52
CA HIS A 252 3.19 1.27 -3.84
C HIS A 252 3.31 1.45 -2.32
N ILE A 253 4.09 2.42 -1.84
CA ILE A 253 4.24 2.64 -0.38
C ILE A 253 2.90 3.01 0.27
N GLY A 254 2.10 3.89 -0.36
CA GLY A 254 0.78 4.24 0.15
C GLY A 254 -0.17 3.04 0.19
N VAL A 255 -0.19 2.22 -0.86
CA VAL A 255 -1.02 1.00 -0.89
C VAL A 255 -0.54 -0.04 0.14
N PHE A 256 0.77 -0.21 0.32
CA PHE A 256 1.29 -1.14 1.32
C PHE A 256 0.95 -0.71 2.74
N ILE A 257 1.08 0.58 3.08
CA ILE A 257 0.63 1.09 4.38
C ILE A 257 -0.86 0.76 4.60
N LEU A 258 -1.71 1.02 3.62
CA LEU A 258 -3.14 0.70 3.73
C LEU A 258 -3.40 -0.81 3.83
N LEU A 259 -2.60 -1.64 3.16
CA LEU A 259 -2.67 -3.10 3.29
C LEU A 259 -2.30 -3.55 4.71
N LEU A 260 -1.21 -3.02 5.28
CA LEU A 260 -0.78 -3.26 6.65
C LEU A 260 -1.88 -2.89 7.65
N LEU A 261 -2.44 -1.68 7.53
CA LEU A 261 -3.51 -1.21 8.42
C LEU A 261 -4.81 -2.03 8.26
N SER A 262 -5.16 -2.42 7.03
CA SER A 262 -6.35 -3.22 6.75
C SER A 262 -6.32 -4.63 7.33
N GLY A 263 -5.13 -5.14 7.67
CA GLY A 263 -4.95 -6.43 8.33
C GLY A 263 -5.53 -6.49 9.75
N GLU A 264 -5.92 -5.34 10.31
CA GLU A 264 -6.45 -5.22 11.67
C GLU A 264 -7.91 -4.78 11.67
N ARG A 265 -8.75 -5.50 12.44
CA ARG A 265 -10.21 -5.26 12.55
C ARG A 265 -10.53 -3.81 12.90
N ASN A 266 -9.77 -3.21 13.81
CA ASN A 266 -10.02 -1.85 14.28
C ASN A 266 -9.98 -0.84 13.13
N PHE A 267 -9.11 -1.02 12.13
CA PHE A 267 -9.08 -0.15 10.96
C PHE A 267 -10.42 -0.14 10.22
N GLY A 268 -10.93 -1.33 9.87
CA GLY A 268 -12.22 -1.47 9.19
C GLY A 268 -13.39 -0.87 10.00
N VAL A 269 -13.37 -1.02 11.32
CA VAL A 269 -14.38 -0.40 12.20
C VAL A 269 -14.29 1.13 12.17
N ARG A 270 -13.07 1.70 12.25
CA ARG A 270 -12.85 3.16 12.27
C ARG A 270 -13.25 3.84 10.96
N LEU A 271 -13.20 3.13 9.82
CA LEU A 271 -13.62 3.66 8.52
C LEU A 271 -15.10 4.09 8.47
N ASN A 272 -15.94 3.61 9.39
CA ASN A 272 -17.35 4.01 9.47
C ASN A 272 -17.55 5.44 10.02
N LYS A 273 -16.50 6.12 10.50
CA LYS A 273 -16.63 7.51 10.96
C LYS A 273 -17.09 8.39 9.77
N PRO A 274 -18.05 9.31 9.96
CA PRO A 274 -18.47 10.23 8.92
C PRO A 274 -17.29 11.02 8.35
N TYR A 275 -17.23 11.14 7.03
CA TYR A 275 -16.24 11.97 6.35
C TYR A 275 -16.79 13.39 6.18
N SER A 276 -16.30 14.31 7.01
CA SER A 276 -16.70 15.73 7.02
C SER A 276 -15.62 16.66 6.46
N VAL A 277 -14.40 16.16 6.25
CA VAL A 277 -13.26 16.95 5.78
C VAL A 277 -13.45 17.24 4.29
N ARG A 278 -13.30 18.50 3.87
CA ARG A 278 -13.33 18.87 2.44
C ARG A 278 -11.90 19.04 1.93
N VAL A 279 -11.26 17.94 1.57
CA VAL A 279 -9.95 17.99 0.91
C VAL A 279 -10.17 18.26 -0.58
N PRO A 280 -9.38 19.14 -1.24
CA PRO A 280 -9.50 19.39 -2.67
C PRO A 280 -8.93 18.19 -3.46
N MET A 281 -9.73 17.12 -3.54
CA MET A 281 -9.44 15.93 -4.33
C MET A 281 -10.28 15.95 -5.59
N ASP A 282 -9.68 15.56 -6.71
CA ASP A 282 -10.43 15.23 -7.92
C ASP A 282 -11.18 13.90 -7.69
N ILE A 283 -12.36 13.96 -7.07
CA ILE A 283 -13.29 12.84 -6.80
C ILE A 283 -14.74 13.35 -6.90
N PRO A 284 -15.72 12.49 -7.23
CA PRO A 284 -17.13 12.90 -7.20
C PRO A 284 -17.55 13.34 -5.80
N VAL A 285 -18.48 14.31 -5.74
CA VAL A 285 -19.09 14.72 -4.47
C VAL A 285 -19.91 13.56 -3.91
N PHE A 286 -19.73 13.28 -2.62
CA PHE A 286 -20.49 12.27 -1.91
C PHE A 286 -20.69 12.69 -0.45
N THR A 287 -21.72 12.12 0.18
CA THR A 287 -21.94 12.19 1.62
C THR A 287 -21.85 10.78 2.16
N GLY A 288 -20.91 10.52 3.06
CA GLY A 288 -20.64 9.17 3.54
C GLY A 288 -19.56 9.12 4.61
N THR A 289 -18.89 7.98 4.67
CA THR A 289 -17.87 7.64 5.65
C THR A 289 -16.46 7.66 5.04
N HIS A 290 -15.44 7.41 5.85
CA HIS A 290 -14.07 7.24 5.33
C HIS A 290 -13.92 5.98 4.48
N ALA A 291 -14.78 4.96 4.69
CA ALA A 291 -14.86 3.80 3.80
C ALA A 291 -15.27 4.19 2.37
N ASP A 292 -16.20 5.13 2.24
CA ASP A 292 -16.63 5.63 0.93
C ASP A 292 -15.49 6.36 0.22
N LEU A 293 -14.75 7.20 0.93
CA LEU A 293 -13.56 7.88 0.39
C LEU A 293 -12.54 6.87 -0.14
N LEU A 294 -12.22 5.84 0.66
CA LEU A 294 -11.29 4.76 0.30
C LEU A 294 -11.73 4.07 -1.00
N ILE A 295 -12.99 3.64 -1.08
CA ILE A 295 -13.55 2.93 -2.24
C ILE A 295 -13.54 3.83 -3.49
N ILE A 296 -13.93 5.09 -3.35
CA ILE A 296 -13.98 6.05 -4.46
C ILE A 296 -12.57 6.31 -5.02
N VAL A 297 -11.58 6.52 -4.15
CA VAL A 297 -10.18 6.72 -4.56
C VAL A 297 -9.63 5.45 -5.22
N PHE A 298 -9.87 4.27 -4.64
CA PHE A 298 -9.40 3.01 -5.22
C PHE A 298 -10.04 2.71 -6.58
N HIS A 299 -11.35 2.95 -6.72
CA HIS A 299 -12.03 2.88 -8.01
C HIS A 299 -11.36 3.80 -9.04
N LYS A 300 -11.03 5.03 -8.65
CA LYS A 300 -10.41 6.00 -9.55
C LYS A 300 -8.99 5.60 -9.95
N ILE A 301 -8.21 5.06 -9.03
CA ILE A 301 -6.87 4.50 -9.32
C ILE A 301 -6.99 3.34 -10.32
N ILE A 302 -7.95 2.44 -10.12
CA ILE A 302 -8.15 1.28 -11.00
C ILE A 302 -8.63 1.68 -12.40
N THR A 303 -9.55 2.65 -12.49
CA THR A 303 -10.22 2.99 -13.75
C THR A 303 -9.52 4.09 -14.55
N SER A 304 -8.81 5.01 -13.89
CA SER A 304 -8.15 6.16 -14.52
C SER A 304 -6.63 6.20 -14.33
N GLY A 305 -6.07 5.25 -13.57
CA GLY A 305 -4.63 5.14 -13.38
C GLY A 305 -3.89 4.62 -14.61
N HIS A 306 -2.59 4.85 -14.66
CA HIS A 306 -1.76 4.37 -15.76
C HIS A 306 -1.50 2.85 -15.68
N GLN A 307 -1.08 2.23 -16.78
CA GLN A 307 -0.93 0.76 -16.90
C GLN A 307 0.04 0.14 -15.88
N ARG A 308 1.11 0.83 -15.47
CA ARG A 308 2.04 0.34 -14.43
C ARG A 308 1.39 0.13 -13.05
N LEU A 309 0.13 0.57 -12.83
CA LEU A 309 -0.60 0.32 -11.57
C LEU A 309 -1.39 -0.99 -11.57
N GLN A 310 -1.51 -1.68 -12.71
CA GLN A 310 -2.22 -2.97 -12.79
C GLN A 310 -1.78 -3.99 -11.73
N PRO A 311 -0.46 -4.14 -11.41
CA PRO A 311 -0.04 -5.05 -10.35
C PRO A 311 -0.61 -4.72 -8.95
N LEU A 312 -0.96 -3.46 -8.69
CA LEU A 312 -1.54 -3.02 -7.41
C LEU A 312 -3.03 -3.35 -7.27
N PHE A 313 -3.72 -3.75 -8.35
CA PHE A 313 -5.18 -3.96 -8.31
C PHE A 313 -5.57 -5.06 -7.33
N SER A 314 -4.79 -6.14 -7.25
CA SER A 314 -4.99 -7.20 -6.27
C SER A 314 -4.85 -6.69 -4.83
N CYS A 315 -3.84 -5.87 -4.55
CA CYS A 315 -3.63 -5.26 -3.24
C CYS A 315 -4.76 -4.30 -2.85
N LEU A 316 -5.18 -3.42 -3.78
CA LEU A 316 -6.29 -2.49 -3.57
C LEU A 316 -7.58 -3.24 -3.24
N LEU A 317 -7.92 -4.28 -4.01
CA LEU A 317 -9.10 -5.09 -3.74
C LEU A 317 -8.97 -5.92 -2.45
N THR A 318 -7.77 -6.40 -2.13
CA THR A 318 -7.50 -7.10 -0.87
C THR A 318 -7.79 -6.22 0.35
N ILE A 319 -7.38 -4.95 0.31
CA ILE A 319 -7.71 -3.97 1.36
C ILE A 319 -9.23 -3.83 1.50
N VAL A 320 -9.96 -3.69 0.39
CA VAL A 320 -11.44 -3.58 0.42
C VAL A 320 -12.07 -4.85 0.99
N VAL A 321 -11.58 -6.03 0.62
CA VAL A 321 -12.03 -7.31 1.15
C VAL A 321 -11.81 -7.37 2.66
N ASN A 322 -10.63 -7.02 3.16
CA ASN A 322 -10.31 -7.04 4.59
C ASN A 322 -11.26 -6.14 5.42
N VAL A 323 -11.64 -4.97 4.90
CA VAL A 323 -12.51 -4.04 5.64
C VAL A 323 -14.00 -4.31 5.45
N SER A 324 -14.39 -4.97 4.35
CA SER A 324 -15.79 -5.19 3.94
C SER A 324 -16.72 -5.81 4.99
N PRO A 325 -16.31 -6.76 5.86
CA PRO A 325 -17.19 -7.31 6.92
C PRO A 325 -17.58 -6.28 7.98
N TYR A 326 -16.90 -5.14 8.03
CA TYR A 326 -17.07 -4.10 9.06
C TYR A 326 -17.74 -2.83 8.53
N LEU A 327 -18.02 -2.73 7.23
CA LEU A 327 -18.58 -1.52 6.61
C LEU A 327 -20.09 -1.46 6.84
N LYS A 328 -20.56 -0.53 7.65
CA LYS A 328 -21.95 -0.47 8.11
C LYS A 328 -22.88 0.29 7.18
N SER A 329 -22.41 1.34 6.52
CA SER A 329 -23.29 2.25 5.78
C SER A 329 -22.58 2.85 4.57
N LEU A 330 -22.44 2.07 3.50
CA LEU A 330 -21.93 2.59 2.24
C LEU A 330 -22.92 3.56 1.59
N SER A 331 -22.39 4.66 1.07
CA SER A 331 -23.10 5.58 0.20
C SER A 331 -23.49 4.91 -1.12
N MET A 332 -24.53 5.45 -1.77
CA MET A 332 -24.93 5.02 -3.11
C MET A 332 -23.80 5.19 -4.13
N VAL A 333 -22.95 6.21 -3.96
CA VAL A 333 -21.81 6.47 -4.85
C VAL A 333 -20.79 5.33 -4.74
N ALA A 334 -20.31 5.01 -3.54
CA ALA A 334 -19.33 3.95 -3.32
C ALA A 334 -19.86 2.57 -3.72
N ALA A 335 -21.12 2.27 -3.41
CA ALA A 335 -21.80 1.04 -3.84
C ALA A 335 -21.76 0.89 -5.38
N ASN A 336 -22.16 1.92 -6.12
CA ASN A 336 -22.11 1.90 -7.58
C ASN A 336 -20.68 1.81 -8.13
N LYS A 337 -19.68 2.40 -7.45
CA LYS A 337 -18.27 2.23 -7.83
C LYS A 337 -17.81 0.78 -7.72
N LEU A 338 -18.16 0.06 -6.67
CA LEU A 338 -17.85 -1.38 -6.55
C LEU A 338 -18.53 -2.20 -7.65
N LEU A 339 -19.81 -1.96 -7.91
CA LEU A 339 -20.56 -2.66 -8.97
C LEU A 339 -19.98 -2.35 -10.36
N HIS A 340 -19.53 -1.12 -10.60
CA HIS A 340 -18.85 -0.75 -11.84
C HIS A 340 -17.54 -1.51 -12.04
N LEU A 341 -16.74 -1.71 -10.97
CA LEU A 341 -15.55 -2.56 -11.06
C LEU A 341 -15.91 -4.01 -11.40
N LEU A 342 -16.96 -4.56 -10.79
CA LEU A 342 -17.42 -5.92 -11.09
C LEU A 342 -17.84 -6.04 -12.54
N GLU A 343 -18.62 -5.09 -13.05
CA GLU A 343 -19.08 -5.06 -14.44
C GLU A 343 -17.89 -5.00 -15.41
N ALA A 344 -16.89 -4.16 -15.13
CA ALA A 344 -15.68 -4.06 -15.96
C ALA A 344 -14.87 -5.38 -15.94
N PHE A 345 -14.60 -5.94 -14.76
CA PHE A 345 -13.77 -7.14 -14.61
C PHE A 345 -14.47 -8.44 -14.96
N SER A 346 -15.81 -8.46 -15.03
CA SER A 346 -16.58 -9.64 -15.45
C SER A 346 -16.79 -9.74 -16.96
N THR A 347 -16.33 -8.75 -17.74
CA THR A 347 -16.39 -8.84 -19.20
C THR A 347 -15.55 -10.02 -19.71
N THR A 348 -16.09 -10.78 -20.68
CA THR A 348 -15.43 -11.97 -21.21
C THR A 348 -14.07 -11.67 -21.83
N TRP A 349 -13.91 -10.51 -22.47
CA TRP A 349 -12.62 -10.10 -23.01
C TRP A 349 -11.59 -9.94 -21.89
N PHE A 350 -11.95 -9.28 -20.78
CA PHE A 350 -11.04 -9.02 -19.68
C PHE A 350 -10.68 -10.31 -18.98
N LEU A 351 -11.69 -11.10 -18.57
CA LEU A 351 -11.49 -12.37 -17.89
C LEU A 351 -10.56 -13.31 -18.64
N PHE A 352 -10.70 -13.40 -19.97
CA PHE A 352 -9.94 -14.34 -20.79
C PHE A 352 -8.58 -13.78 -21.25
N SER A 353 -8.28 -12.50 -21.00
CA SER A 353 -7.04 -11.86 -21.45
C SER A 353 -5.80 -12.26 -20.64
N ALA A 354 -5.96 -12.66 -19.38
CA ALA A 354 -4.83 -13.08 -18.54
C ALA A 354 -5.26 -14.12 -17.49
N VAL A 355 -4.32 -15.01 -17.14
CA VAL A 355 -4.53 -16.12 -16.20
C VAL A 355 -5.08 -15.63 -14.86
N GLN A 356 -4.64 -14.47 -14.37
CA GLN A 356 -4.94 -13.99 -13.02
C GLN A 356 -6.19 -13.10 -12.93
N ASN A 357 -6.76 -12.67 -14.07
CA ASN A 357 -7.82 -11.65 -14.07
C ASN A 357 -9.09 -12.08 -13.31
N HIS A 358 -9.40 -13.38 -13.33
CA HIS A 358 -10.54 -13.93 -12.59
C HIS A 358 -10.43 -13.69 -11.08
N HIS A 359 -9.22 -13.60 -10.50
CA HIS A 359 -9.03 -13.32 -9.07
C HIS A 359 -9.63 -11.96 -8.64
N LEU A 360 -9.61 -10.95 -9.51
CA LEU A 360 -10.21 -9.64 -9.20
C LEU A 360 -11.73 -9.74 -9.01
N VAL A 361 -12.37 -10.63 -9.78
CA VAL A 361 -13.81 -10.92 -9.63
C VAL A 361 -14.07 -11.68 -8.33
N PHE A 362 -13.22 -12.63 -7.95
CA PHE A 362 -13.32 -13.31 -6.65
C PHE A 362 -13.27 -12.31 -5.49
N PHE A 363 -12.32 -11.37 -5.49
CA PHE A 363 -12.26 -10.34 -4.45
C PHE A 363 -13.54 -9.50 -4.38
N LEU A 364 -14.07 -9.04 -5.52
CA LEU A 364 -15.29 -8.23 -5.51
C LEU A 364 -16.52 -9.02 -5.05
N LEU A 365 -16.66 -10.29 -5.45
CA LEU A 365 -17.74 -11.15 -4.96
C LEU A 365 -17.62 -11.39 -3.45
N GLU A 366 -16.40 -11.57 -2.93
CA GLU A 366 -16.15 -11.67 -1.49
C GLU A 366 -16.54 -10.38 -0.76
N VAL A 367 -16.21 -9.20 -1.29
CA VAL A 367 -16.68 -7.90 -0.73
C VAL A 367 -18.20 -7.86 -0.63
N PHE A 368 -18.91 -8.22 -1.70
CA PHE A 368 -20.38 -8.22 -1.68
C PHE A 368 -20.93 -9.24 -0.69
N ASN A 369 -20.39 -10.46 -0.66
CA ASN A 369 -20.82 -11.48 0.30
C ASN A 369 -20.57 -11.05 1.75
N ASN A 370 -19.38 -10.52 2.06
CA ASN A 370 -19.05 -10.00 3.37
C ASN A 370 -20.08 -8.95 3.83
N ILE A 371 -20.39 -7.97 2.98
CA ILE A 371 -21.34 -6.91 3.35
C ILE A 371 -22.76 -7.47 3.48
N ILE A 372 -23.21 -8.33 2.55
CA ILE A 372 -24.55 -8.93 2.58
C ILE A 372 -24.72 -9.84 3.81
N GLN A 373 -23.69 -10.58 4.23
CA GLN A 373 -23.79 -11.50 5.36
C GLN A 373 -23.66 -10.81 6.72
N TYR A 374 -22.75 -9.83 6.83
CA TYR A 374 -22.41 -9.25 8.14
C TYR A 374 -22.99 -7.87 8.40
N GLN A 375 -23.27 -7.09 7.35
CA GLN A 375 -23.65 -5.69 7.46
C GLN A 375 -24.88 -5.34 6.60
N PHE A 376 -25.77 -6.31 6.36
CA PHE A 376 -26.97 -6.12 5.54
C PHE A 376 -27.82 -4.92 6.01
N ASP A 377 -28.08 -4.86 7.32
CA ASP A 377 -28.98 -3.91 7.99
C ASP A 377 -28.71 -2.45 7.60
N GLY A 378 -27.43 -2.05 7.58
CA GLY A 378 -27.05 -0.68 7.25
C GLY A 378 -26.69 -0.42 5.78
N ASN A 379 -26.59 -1.46 4.94
CA ASN A 379 -26.11 -1.35 3.56
C ASN A 379 -27.22 -1.49 2.49
N SER A 380 -28.39 -0.92 2.77
CA SER A 380 -29.51 -0.85 1.82
C SER A 380 -29.12 -0.27 0.44
N ASN A 381 -28.23 0.73 0.40
CA ASN A 381 -27.71 1.30 -0.85
C ASN A 381 -26.98 0.27 -1.72
N LEU A 382 -26.13 -0.57 -1.10
CA LEU A 382 -25.41 -1.63 -1.81
C LEU A 382 -26.37 -2.71 -2.30
N VAL A 383 -27.28 -3.15 -1.44
CA VAL A 383 -28.29 -4.17 -1.78
C VAL A 383 -29.15 -3.70 -2.96
N TYR A 384 -29.60 -2.45 -2.93
CA TYR A 384 -30.32 -1.83 -4.03
C TYR A 384 -29.50 -1.80 -5.32
N ALA A 385 -28.23 -1.40 -5.25
CA ALA A 385 -27.33 -1.40 -6.42
C ALA A 385 -27.14 -2.82 -7.00
N VAL A 386 -27.01 -3.85 -6.14
CA VAL A 386 -26.93 -5.26 -6.54
C VAL A 386 -28.21 -5.70 -7.26
N ILE A 387 -29.39 -5.34 -6.75
CA ILE A 387 -30.68 -5.63 -7.39
C ILE A 387 -30.76 -4.99 -8.79
N ARG A 388 -30.39 -3.71 -8.91
CA ARG A 388 -30.38 -3.00 -10.20
C ARG A 388 -29.42 -3.60 -11.21
N LYS A 389 -28.28 -4.12 -10.75
CA LYS A 389 -27.24 -4.73 -11.58
C LYS A 389 -27.28 -6.27 -11.59
N ARG A 390 -28.42 -6.87 -11.23
CA ARG A 390 -28.62 -8.35 -11.16
C ARG A 390 -28.13 -9.11 -12.40
N ASN A 391 -28.28 -8.51 -13.58
CA ASN A 391 -27.88 -9.11 -14.85
C ASN A 391 -26.38 -9.44 -14.89
N VAL A 392 -25.52 -8.64 -14.26
CA VAL A 392 -24.06 -8.90 -14.20
C VAL A 392 -23.78 -10.23 -13.49
N PHE A 393 -24.45 -10.49 -12.37
CA PHE A 393 -24.31 -11.73 -11.61
C PHE A 393 -24.87 -12.94 -12.37
N HIS A 394 -26.02 -12.79 -13.04
CA HIS A 394 -26.58 -13.84 -13.89
C HIS A 394 -25.68 -14.16 -15.09
N GLN A 395 -25.06 -13.15 -15.71
CA GLN A 395 -24.10 -13.35 -16.80
C GLN A 395 -22.84 -14.07 -16.31
N LEU A 396 -22.34 -13.71 -15.12
CA LEU A 396 -21.19 -14.36 -14.53
C LEU A 396 -21.48 -15.83 -14.18
N ALA A 397 -22.64 -16.12 -13.59
CA ALA A 397 -23.08 -17.50 -13.33
C ALA A 397 -23.16 -18.34 -14.62
N ASN A 398 -23.63 -17.71 -15.71
CA ASN A 398 -23.78 -18.32 -17.02
C ASN A 398 -22.60 -18.07 -17.97
N LEU A 399 -21.40 -17.80 -17.43
CA LEU A 399 -20.19 -17.57 -18.23
C LEU A 399 -19.98 -18.69 -19.26
N PRO A 400 -19.79 -18.38 -20.56
CA PRO A 400 -19.53 -19.42 -21.54
C PRO A 400 -18.18 -20.09 -21.29
N THR A 401 -18.17 -21.41 -21.41
CA THR A 401 -16.97 -22.25 -21.20
C THR A 401 -16.49 -22.95 -22.47
N ASP A 402 -17.27 -22.90 -23.56
CA ASP A 402 -16.90 -23.54 -24.81
C ASP A 402 -15.80 -22.76 -25.56
N SER A 403 -14.97 -23.50 -26.31
CA SER A 403 -13.81 -22.94 -27.01
C SER A 403 -14.20 -21.82 -28.00
N GLN A 404 -15.33 -21.96 -28.70
CA GLN A 404 -15.79 -20.95 -29.66
C GLN A 404 -16.18 -19.64 -28.97
N ALA A 405 -16.90 -19.71 -27.85
CA ALA A 405 -17.29 -18.52 -27.11
C ALA A 405 -16.11 -17.83 -26.43
N ILE A 406 -15.13 -18.60 -25.92
CA ILE A 406 -13.88 -18.04 -25.37
C ILE A 406 -13.15 -17.25 -26.46
N GLN A 407 -12.96 -17.85 -27.64
CA GLN A 407 -12.33 -17.16 -28.77
C GLN A 407 -13.12 -15.92 -29.23
N LYS A 408 -14.46 -16.00 -29.30
CA LYS A 408 -15.32 -14.85 -29.60
C LYS A 408 -15.18 -13.73 -28.56
N GLY A 409 -15.06 -14.08 -27.28
CA GLY A 409 -14.84 -13.14 -26.17
C GLY A 409 -13.54 -12.35 -26.33
N LEU A 410 -12.46 -13.01 -26.70
CA LEU A 410 -11.16 -12.38 -26.98
C LEU A 410 -11.19 -11.49 -28.24
N GLN A 411 -11.93 -11.90 -29.27
CA GLN A 411 -12.01 -11.17 -30.54
C GLN A 411 -12.83 -9.86 -30.42
N ARG A 412 -13.71 -9.72 -29.43
CA ARG A 412 -14.49 -8.49 -29.23
C ARG A 412 -13.63 -7.23 -29.01
N ARG A 413 -12.36 -7.36 -28.59
CA ARG A 413 -11.41 -6.24 -28.47
C ARG A 413 -10.97 -5.64 -29.81
N LYS A 414 -11.03 -6.39 -30.92
CA LYS A 414 -10.59 -5.89 -32.25
C LYS A 414 -11.55 -4.90 -32.88
N LYS A 415 -12.78 -4.79 -32.38
CA LYS A 415 -13.65 -3.63 -32.60
C LYS A 415 -13.42 -2.70 -31.42
N THR A 416 -12.75 -1.58 -31.66
CA THR A 416 -12.39 -0.52 -30.69
C THR A 416 -13.28 -0.46 -29.44
N PRO A 417 -12.74 -0.60 -28.22
CA PRO A 417 -13.43 -0.14 -27.03
C PRO A 417 -13.29 1.38 -26.92
N GLU A 418 -14.40 2.07 -26.67
CA GLU A 418 -14.35 3.42 -26.11
C GLU A 418 -13.54 3.35 -24.79
N PRO A 419 -12.63 4.30 -24.53
CA PRO A 419 -12.03 4.41 -23.20
C PRO A 419 -13.17 4.55 -22.20
N ILE A 420 -13.20 3.72 -21.16
CA ILE A 420 -14.18 3.65 -20.06
C ILE A 420 -14.95 4.99 -19.92
N SER A 421 -16.04 5.14 -20.68
CA SER A 421 -16.63 6.47 -20.95
C SER A 421 -17.75 6.74 -19.97
N ARG A 422 -17.45 7.71 -19.09
CA ARG A 422 -18.32 8.78 -18.61
C ARG A 422 -19.79 8.65 -19.03
N THR A 423 -20.61 8.08 -18.15
CA THR A 423 -22.04 8.38 -18.14
C THR A 423 -22.42 9.00 -16.81
N ASN A 424 -22.89 10.25 -16.91
CA ASN A 424 -23.56 11.11 -15.93
C ASN A 424 -22.70 11.77 -14.84
N SER A 425 -22.21 12.97 -15.16
CA SER A 425 -22.02 14.06 -14.19
C SER A 425 -22.22 15.38 -14.94
N GLN A 426 -23.23 16.16 -14.57
CA GLN A 426 -23.47 17.50 -15.09
C GLN A 426 -22.30 18.44 -14.80
N ASP A 427 -22.13 19.39 -15.71
CA ASP A 427 -21.03 20.34 -15.82
C ASP A 427 -20.71 21.13 -14.54
N GLY A 428 -19.42 21.18 -14.21
CA GLY A 428 -18.81 22.13 -13.30
C GLY A 428 -17.49 22.60 -13.91
N VAL A 429 -17.40 23.90 -14.18
CA VAL A 429 -16.29 24.59 -14.86
C VAL A 429 -14.92 24.18 -14.31
N SER A 430 -14.05 23.72 -15.21
CA SER A 430 -12.66 23.36 -14.94
C SER A 430 -11.88 24.60 -14.53
N MET A 431 -11.39 24.63 -13.29
CA MET A 431 -10.34 25.55 -12.85
C MET A 431 -8.98 25.00 -13.30
N GLU A 432 -8.21 25.90 -13.88
CA GLU A 432 -6.91 25.70 -14.51
C GLU A 432 -5.83 25.38 -13.45
N GLY A 433 -5.11 24.27 -13.62
CA GLY A 433 -4.06 23.89 -12.66
C GLY A 433 -3.21 22.65 -12.97
N SER A 434 -3.41 21.94 -14.08
CA SER A 434 -2.56 20.81 -14.46
C SER A 434 -1.67 21.18 -15.64
N ARG A 435 -0.57 21.90 -15.36
CA ARG A 435 0.54 22.02 -16.31
C ARG A 435 1.45 20.80 -16.12
N PRO A 436 1.89 20.11 -17.19
CA PRO A 436 2.92 19.09 -17.07
C PRO A 436 4.22 19.72 -16.55
N ALA A 437 4.85 19.08 -15.57
CA ALA A 437 6.13 19.49 -15.02
C ALA A 437 7.22 19.49 -16.11
N ALA A 438 8.13 20.47 -16.04
CA ALA A 438 9.35 20.53 -16.84
C ALA A 438 10.22 19.27 -16.61
N PRO A 439 11.11 18.90 -17.56
CA PRO A 439 11.90 17.67 -17.44
C PRO A 439 12.93 17.81 -16.30
N ALA A 440 12.63 17.20 -15.16
CA ALA A 440 13.62 16.82 -14.16
C ALA A 440 14.10 15.39 -14.44
N GLU A 441 15.34 15.06 -14.03
CA GLU A 441 15.94 13.72 -14.14
C GLU A 441 14.97 12.65 -13.64
N LYS A 442 14.75 11.60 -14.45
CA LYS A 442 13.81 10.51 -14.13
C LYS A 442 14.60 9.25 -13.81
N THR A 443 14.56 8.81 -12.56
CA THR A 443 14.92 7.42 -12.22
C THR A 443 13.73 6.53 -12.58
N SER A 444 13.95 5.52 -13.42
CA SER A 444 12.91 4.54 -13.75
C SER A 444 13.04 3.37 -12.77
N LEU A 445 12.16 3.30 -11.77
CA LEU A 445 12.04 2.12 -10.91
C LEU A 445 11.46 0.97 -11.77
N VAL A 446 12.34 0.13 -12.34
CA VAL A 446 11.96 -0.97 -13.26
C VAL A 446 11.37 -2.18 -12.50
N ALA A 447 11.62 -2.32 -11.19
CA ALA A 447 11.14 -3.46 -10.42
C ALA A 447 9.71 -3.22 -9.90
N THR A 448 8.74 -3.98 -10.43
CA THR A 448 7.46 -4.19 -9.73
C THR A 448 7.76 -5.10 -8.54
N PRO A 449 7.33 -4.79 -7.31
CA PRO A 449 7.56 -5.68 -6.18
C PRO A 449 6.96 -7.06 -6.49
N GLY A 450 7.57 -8.13 -5.97
CA GLY A 450 7.05 -9.50 -6.09
C GLY A 450 5.73 -9.67 -5.33
N ILE A 451 4.65 -9.10 -5.86
CA ILE A 451 3.33 -8.96 -5.21
C ILE A 451 2.63 -10.31 -5.01
N ASP A 452 3.05 -11.36 -5.73
CA ASP A 452 2.37 -12.66 -5.77
C ASP A 452 2.32 -13.40 -4.42
N LYS A 453 3.16 -13.02 -3.44
CA LYS A 453 3.16 -13.57 -2.06
C LYS A 453 3.30 -12.47 -0.99
N LEU A 454 2.44 -11.46 -1.08
CA LEU A 454 2.42 -10.34 -0.13
C LEU A 454 1.51 -10.53 1.09
N THR A 455 0.70 -11.58 1.12
CA THR A 455 -0.32 -11.73 2.17
C THR A 455 -0.47 -13.15 2.69
N GLU A 456 -0.63 -13.28 4.01
CA GLU A 456 -1.02 -14.50 4.70
C GLU A 456 -2.51 -14.42 5.08
N LYS A 457 -3.24 -15.54 4.95
CA LYS A 457 -4.67 -15.61 5.31
C LYS A 457 -4.82 -15.97 6.78
N SER A 458 -5.61 -15.18 7.50
CA SER A 458 -6.02 -15.47 8.87
C SER A 458 -7.55 -15.44 8.96
N GLN A 459 -8.12 -16.30 9.78
CA GLN A 459 -9.55 -16.36 10.06
C GLN A 459 -9.90 -15.65 11.37
N VAL A 460 -11.02 -14.93 11.40
CA VAL A 460 -11.56 -14.33 12.64
C VAL A 460 -12.41 -15.37 13.38
N SER A 461 -12.12 -15.63 14.65
CA SER A 461 -12.90 -16.48 15.57
C SER A 461 -14.15 -15.77 16.10
N GLU A 462 -15.09 -16.51 16.69
CA GLU A 462 -16.34 -15.96 17.28
C GLU A 462 -16.07 -14.90 18.35
N ASP A 463 -15.00 -15.06 19.15
CA ASP A 463 -14.56 -14.10 20.17
C ASP A 463 -13.80 -12.87 19.60
N GLY A 464 -13.68 -12.78 18.27
CA GLY A 464 -12.99 -11.68 17.59
C GLY A 464 -11.46 -11.81 17.53
N THR A 465 -10.89 -12.93 17.99
CA THR A 465 -9.47 -13.26 17.90
C THR A 465 -9.09 -13.79 16.52
N MET A 466 -7.85 -13.54 16.08
CA MET A 466 -7.34 -13.99 14.77
C MET A 466 -6.64 -15.35 14.88
N ARG A 467 -6.90 -16.28 13.95
CA ARG A 467 -6.17 -17.55 13.83
C ARG A 467 -5.53 -17.66 12.44
N SER A 468 -4.25 -18.00 12.35
CA SER A 468 -3.60 -18.16 11.03
C SER A 468 -4.04 -19.46 10.35
N LEU A 469 -4.15 -19.43 9.03
CA LEU A 469 -4.43 -20.60 8.20
C LEU A 469 -3.14 -21.02 7.51
N GLU A 470 -2.72 -22.28 7.68
CA GLU A 470 -1.56 -22.81 6.95
C GLU A 470 -1.77 -22.69 5.43
N PRO A 471 -0.75 -22.25 4.66
CA PRO A 471 -0.89 -22.13 3.21
C PRO A 471 -1.11 -23.51 2.58
N GLU A 472 -2.19 -23.66 1.79
CA GLU A 472 -2.41 -24.83 0.94
C GLU A 472 -1.15 -25.09 0.09
N SER A 473 -0.49 -26.22 0.32
CA SER A 473 0.66 -26.66 -0.45
C SER A 473 0.23 -26.96 -1.88
N LEU A 474 0.61 -26.08 -2.81
CA LEU A 474 0.54 -26.38 -4.24
C LEU A 474 1.49 -27.54 -4.53
N GLN A 475 0.94 -28.73 -4.75
CA GLN A 475 1.68 -29.91 -5.18
C GLN A 475 2.37 -29.64 -6.53
N PRO A 476 3.66 -30.02 -6.71
CA PRO A 476 4.27 -30.02 -8.03
C PRO A 476 3.61 -31.12 -8.90
N LEU A 477 3.26 -30.76 -10.13
CA LEU A 477 2.78 -31.72 -11.14
C LEU A 477 3.86 -32.77 -11.45
N PRO A 478 3.49 -34.03 -11.75
CA PRO A 478 4.45 -35.12 -11.91
C PRO A 478 5.17 -35.03 -13.27
N GLU A 479 6.51 -35.01 -13.22
CA GLU A 479 7.36 -35.21 -14.39
C GLU A 479 7.23 -36.64 -14.91
N GLY A 480 6.89 -36.77 -16.19
CA GLY A 480 6.76 -38.05 -16.88
C GLY A 480 8.12 -38.66 -17.20
N ASN A 481 8.36 -39.85 -16.66
CA ASN A 481 9.45 -40.77 -17.01
C ASN A 481 9.57 -41.00 -18.53
N THR A 482 10.78 -40.89 -19.06
CA THR A 482 11.21 -41.66 -20.25
C THR A 482 12.57 -42.33 -19.96
N PRO A 483 12.81 -43.55 -20.48
CA PRO A 483 13.88 -44.42 -19.98
C PRO A 483 15.20 -44.21 -20.74
N SER A 484 16.30 -44.23 -19.98
CA SER A 484 17.67 -44.27 -20.49
C SER A 484 17.97 -45.58 -21.20
N ALA A 485 18.40 -45.51 -22.45
CA ALA A 485 19.09 -46.60 -23.15
C ALA A 485 20.51 -46.14 -23.49
N VAL A 486 21.47 -46.97 -23.09
CA VAL A 486 22.91 -46.86 -23.29
C VAL A 486 23.27 -47.26 -24.72
N ASN A 487 24.15 -46.52 -25.41
CA ASN A 487 25.20 -47.11 -26.25
C ASN A 487 26.27 -46.11 -26.71
N ASP A 488 27.53 -46.57 -26.61
CA ASP A 488 28.79 -45.96 -27.02
C ASP A 488 29.06 -46.02 -28.54
N GLY A 489 29.93 -45.12 -29.05
CA GLY A 489 30.77 -45.38 -30.24
C GLY A 489 31.00 -44.22 -31.24
N GLU A 490 32.17 -43.58 -31.20
CA GLU A 490 32.82 -42.88 -32.34
C GLU A 490 33.58 -43.90 -33.25
N PRO A 491 34.22 -43.60 -34.43
CA PRO A 491 34.57 -42.30 -35.07
C PRO A 491 34.42 -42.15 -36.63
N TRP A 492 34.42 -40.89 -37.11
CA TRP A 492 34.95 -40.30 -38.37
C TRP A 492 34.61 -40.85 -39.79
N THR A 493 34.06 -39.96 -40.66
CA THR A 493 34.51 -39.63 -42.06
C THR A 493 33.57 -38.59 -42.71
N GLY A 494 34.10 -37.52 -43.31
CA GLY A 494 33.35 -36.57 -44.19
C GLY A 494 33.49 -36.92 -45.69
N PRO A 495 33.14 -36.03 -46.68
CA PRO A 495 32.51 -34.70 -46.62
C PRO A 495 31.41 -34.43 -47.71
N ARG A 496 30.59 -33.37 -47.54
CA ARG A 496 30.24 -32.29 -48.53
C ARG A 496 28.82 -31.69 -48.43
N ARG A 497 28.82 -30.35 -48.47
CA ARG A 497 27.91 -29.36 -49.12
C ARG A 497 26.76 -28.69 -48.34
N ASP A 498 26.97 -27.38 -48.22
CA ASP A 498 26.06 -26.25 -48.48
C ASP A 498 24.95 -25.86 -47.48
N ARG A 499 25.33 -24.89 -46.62
CA ARG A 499 24.63 -23.62 -46.35
C ARG A 499 23.11 -23.62 -46.58
N ARG A 500 22.35 -23.58 -45.49
CA ARG A 500 21.25 -22.62 -45.26
C ARG A 500 20.97 -22.48 -43.77
N ARG A 501 21.09 -21.23 -43.28
CA ARG A 501 20.74 -20.81 -41.92
C ARG A 501 19.24 -21.06 -41.69
N LEU A 502 18.89 -21.83 -40.67
CA LEU A 502 17.57 -21.86 -40.06
C LEU A 502 17.74 -21.42 -38.61
N SER A 503 17.36 -20.18 -38.37
CA SER A 503 17.26 -19.57 -37.04
C SER A 503 16.21 -20.31 -36.22
N SER A 504 16.65 -21.08 -35.21
CA SER A 504 15.77 -21.59 -34.16
C SER A 504 15.46 -20.46 -33.18
N ALA A 505 14.44 -19.66 -33.47
CA ALA A 505 13.79 -18.87 -32.45
C ALA A 505 12.98 -19.83 -31.58
N SER A 506 13.41 -20.03 -30.33
CA SER A 506 12.64 -20.70 -29.30
C SER A 506 11.39 -19.86 -29.00
N SER A 507 10.24 -20.29 -29.52
CA SER A 507 8.94 -19.72 -29.17
C SER A 507 8.58 -20.14 -27.74
N THR A 508 8.79 -19.26 -26.76
CA THR A 508 8.03 -19.31 -25.51
C THR A 508 6.56 -19.14 -25.87
N GLY A 509 5.77 -20.21 -25.75
CA GLY A 509 4.37 -20.22 -26.15
C GLY A 509 3.56 -19.16 -25.40
N GLN A 510 2.84 -18.33 -26.14
CA GLN A 510 1.91 -17.35 -25.58
C GLN A 510 0.72 -18.10 -24.96
N TRP A 511 0.48 -17.91 -23.66
CA TRP A 511 -0.66 -18.56 -22.97
C TRP A 511 -1.99 -18.20 -23.63
N THR A 512 -2.87 -19.19 -23.76
CA THR A 512 -4.23 -19.01 -24.26
C THR A 512 -5.24 -19.67 -23.32
N PRO A 513 -6.38 -19.03 -23.03
CA PRO A 513 -7.41 -19.59 -22.14
C PRO A 513 -8.05 -20.85 -22.75
N THR A 514 -8.12 -21.93 -21.96
CA THR A 514 -8.76 -23.19 -22.33
C THR A 514 -10.12 -23.36 -21.62
N PRO A 515 -11.06 -24.15 -22.18
CA PRO A 515 -12.30 -24.52 -21.49
C PRO A 515 -12.07 -25.07 -20.09
N ASP A 516 -11.09 -25.96 -19.93
CA ASP A 516 -10.76 -26.58 -18.65
C ASP A 516 -10.27 -25.55 -17.63
N TRP A 517 -9.44 -24.60 -18.09
CA TRP A 517 -9.00 -23.49 -17.24
C TRP A 517 -10.19 -22.63 -16.78
N VAL A 518 -11.11 -22.24 -17.68
CA VAL A 518 -12.32 -21.47 -17.28
C VAL A 518 -13.16 -22.26 -16.29
N MET A 519 -13.37 -23.55 -16.54
CA MET A 519 -14.19 -24.40 -15.69
C MET A 519 -13.57 -24.63 -14.30
N SER A 520 -12.23 -24.66 -14.20
CA SER A 520 -11.51 -24.87 -12.94
C SER A 520 -11.81 -23.83 -11.86
N TRP A 521 -12.10 -22.58 -12.25
CA TRP A 521 -12.42 -21.48 -11.32
C TRP A 521 -13.88 -21.04 -11.39
N LYS A 522 -14.56 -21.18 -12.54
CA LYS A 522 -15.97 -20.78 -12.68
C LYS A 522 -16.87 -21.47 -11.64
N SER A 523 -16.67 -22.76 -11.42
CA SER A 523 -17.45 -23.55 -10.45
C SER A 523 -17.21 -23.12 -8.99
N LYS A 524 -16.11 -22.43 -8.72
CA LYS A 524 -15.69 -21.96 -7.39
C LYS A 524 -16.15 -20.53 -7.08
N LEU A 525 -16.77 -19.82 -8.04
CA LEU A 525 -17.23 -18.45 -7.83
C LEU A 525 -18.25 -18.39 -6.69
N PRO A 526 -18.04 -17.53 -5.66
CA PRO A 526 -18.90 -17.49 -4.49
C PRO A 526 -20.18 -16.68 -4.77
N LEU A 527 -21.04 -17.18 -5.66
CA LEU A 527 -22.26 -16.52 -6.10
C LEU A 527 -23.49 -16.88 -5.27
N GLN A 528 -23.43 -17.94 -4.46
CA GLN A 528 -24.59 -18.52 -3.79
C GLN A 528 -25.37 -17.49 -2.94
N THR A 529 -24.69 -16.72 -2.10
CA THR A 529 -25.32 -15.71 -1.22
C THR A 529 -26.00 -14.62 -2.04
N ILE A 530 -25.31 -14.04 -3.03
CA ILE A 530 -25.85 -12.97 -3.89
C ILE A 530 -27.03 -13.48 -4.72
N MET A 531 -26.94 -14.68 -5.27
CA MET A 531 -28.03 -15.28 -6.06
C MET A 531 -29.25 -15.56 -5.18
N ARG A 532 -29.04 -16.03 -3.94
CA ARG A 532 -30.13 -16.24 -2.98
C ARG A 532 -30.81 -14.92 -2.57
N LEU A 533 -30.01 -13.89 -2.31
CA LEU A 533 -30.49 -12.52 -2.08
C LEU A 533 -31.40 -12.05 -3.22
N LEU A 534 -30.91 -12.16 -4.47
CA LEU A 534 -31.65 -11.74 -5.66
C LEU A 534 -32.96 -12.54 -5.83
N GLN A 535 -32.93 -13.86 -5.65
CA GLN A 535 -34.14 -14.70 -5.74
C GLN A 535 -35.25 -14.28 -4.79
N VAL A 536 -34.90 -13.78 -3.59
CA VAL A 536 -35.88 -13.37 -2.58
C VAL A 536 -36.32 -11.93 -2.78
N LEU A 537 -35.37 -10.99 -2.93
CA LEU A 537 -35.67 -9.57 -2.92
C LEU A 537 -36.19 -9.04 -4.26
N VAL A 538 -35.74 -9.59 -5.39
CA VAL A 538 -36.19 -9.12 -6.71
C VAL A 538 -37.72 -9.22 -6.85
N PRO A 539 -38.36 -10.39 -6.61
CA PRO A 539 -39.81 -10.50 -6.75
C PRO A 539 -40.56 -9.63 -5.74
N GLN A 540 -40.02 -9.44 -4.53
CA GLN A 540 -40.64 -8.59 -3.51
C GLN A 540 -40.62 -7.11 -3.92
N VAL A 541 -39.48 -6.62 -4.41
CA VAL A 541 -39.35 -5.25 -4.90
C VAL A 541 -40.24 -5.04 -6.13
N GLU A 542 -40.23 -5.96 -7.10
CA GLU A 542 -41.09 -5.87 -8.29
C GLU A 542 -42.58 -5.86 -7.92
N LYS A 543 -43.01 -6.73 -7.00
CA LYS A 543 -44.38 -6.75 -6.50
C LYS A 543 -44.77 -5.43 -5.82
N ILE A 544 -43.91 -4.90 -4.96
CA ILE A 544 -44.17 -3.64 -4.26
C ILE A 544 -44.25 -2.46 -5.24
N CYS A 545 -43.39 -2.42 -6.26
CA CYS A 545 -43.47 -1.42 -7.32
C CYS A 545 -44.79 -1.49 -8.10
N ILE A 546 -45.31 -2.70 -8.37
CA ILE A 546 -46.59 -2.90 -9.07
C ILE A 546 -47.77 -2.55 -8.15
N ASP A 547 -47.83 -3.14 -6.95
CA ASP A 547 -48.98 -3.03 -6.04
C ASP A 547 -49.21 -1.61 -5.53
N LYS A 548 -48.12 -0.84 -5.32
CA LYS A 548 -48.18 0.52 -4.79
C LYS A 548 -47.91 1.61 -5.85
N GLY A 549 -47.66 1.22 -7.10
CA GLY A 549 -47.30 2.17 -8.17
C GLY A 549 -46.03 2.96 -7.88
N LEU A 550 -45.10 2.40 -7.09
CA LEU A 550 -43.91 3.11 -6.62
C LEU A 550 -42.89 3.24 -7.76
N THR A 551 -42.54 4.48 -8.08
CA THR A 551 -41.46 4.80 -9.03
C THR A 551 -40.26 5.44 -8.35
N ASP A 552 -40.35 5.80 -7.06
CA ASP A 552 -39.30 6.51 -6.34
C ASP A 552 -38.27 5.54 -5.72
N GLU A 553 -36.99 5.82 -5.97
CA GLU A 553 -35.84 5.10 -5.41
C GLU A 553 -35.83 5.19 -3.88
N SER A 554 -36.27 6.32 -3.31
CA SER A 554 -36.26 6.55 -1.87
C SER A 554 -37.17 5.58 -1.10
N GLU A 555 -38.30 5.20 -1.70
CA GLU A 555 -39.29 4.30 -1.08
C GLU A 555 -38.83 2.83 -1.13
N ILE A 556 -38.15 2.44 -2.22
CA ILE A 556 -37.52 1.12 -2.32
C ILE A 556 -36.39 0.99 -1.28
N LEU A 557 -35.57 2.03 -1.12
CA LEU A 557 -34.52 2.04 -0.09
C LEU A 557 -35.11 1.93 1.32
N LYS A 558 -36.19 2.65 1.62
CA LYS A 558 -36.91 2.51 2.90
C LYS A 558 -37.44 1.09 3.10
N PHE A 559 -38.00 0.45 2.08
CA PHE A 559 -38.43 -0.94 2.18
C PHE A 559 -37.26 -1.87 2.52
N LEU A 560 -36.12 -1.72 1.82
CA LEU A 560 -34.92 -2.54 2.04
C LEU A 560 -34.33 -2.34 3.44
N GLN A 561 -34.38 -1.12 3.99
CA GLN A 561 -33.92 -0.82 5.35
C GLN A 561 -34.74 -1.52 6.44
N HIS A 562 -36.03 -1.78 6.21
CA HIS A 562 -36.89 -2.49 7.16
C HIS A 562 -36.96 -4.00 6.87
N GLY A 563 -36.36 -4.46 5.78
CA GLY A 563 -36.33 -5.86 5.40
C GLY A 563 -35.35 -6.66 6.26
N THR A 564 -35.61 -7.96 6.44
CA THR A 564 -34.68 -8.89 7.08
C THR A 564 -34.43 -10.10 6.19
N LEU A 565 -33.20 -10.58 6.21
CA LEU A 565 -32.77 -11.79 5.49
C LEU A 565 -32.37 -12.93 6.42
N VAL A 566 -32.63 -12.78 7.72
CA VAL A 566 -32.35 -13.81 8.72
C VAL A 566 -33.09 -15.09 8.35
N GLY A 567 -32.36 -16.21 8.31
CA GLY A 567 -32.90 -17.53 7.94
C GLY A 567 -33.12 -17.75 6.44
N LEU A 568 -32.90 -16.74 5.58
CA LEU A 568 -33.10 -16.84 4.13
C LEU A 568 -31.80 -17.02 3.35
N LEU A 569 -30.70 -16.47 3.88
CA LEU A 569 -29.35 -16.62 3.33
C LEU A 569 -28.68 -17.91 3.80
N PRO A 570 -27.68 -18.42 3.05
CA PRO A 570 -26.82 -19.49 3.53
C PRO A 570 -26.12 -19.13 4.84
N VAL A 571 -25.59 -20.14 5.53
CA VAL A 571 -24.74 -19.95 6.71
C VAL A 571 -23.60 -18.99 6.37
N PRO A 572 -23.33 -17.97 7.21
CA PRO A 572 -22.24 -17.05 6.97
C PRO A 572 -20.91 -17.79 6.81
N HIS A 573 -20.15 -17.45 5.76
CA HIS A 573 -18.80 -17.99 5.60
C HIS A 573 -17.88 -17.34 6.64
N PRO A 574 -16.78 -17.95 7.10
CA PRO A 574 -15.88 -17.29 8.02
C PRO A 574 -15.29 -15.98 7.46
N ILE A 575 -15.00 -15.01 8.33
CA ILE A 575 -14.27 -13.80 7.94
C ILE A 575 -12.80 -14.16 7.74
N LEU A 576 -12.30 -13.94 6.53
CA LEU A 576 -10.89 -14.11 6.17
C LEU A 576 -10.23 -12.73 6.03
N ILE A 577 -9.17 -12.50 6.78
CA ILE A 577 -8.33 -11.31 6.71
C ILE A 577 -6.98 -11.69 6.11
N ARG A 578 -6.53 -10.91 5.14
CA ARG A 578 -5.25 -11.08 4.46
C ARG A 578 -4.27 -10.06 5.03
N LYS A 579 -3.37 -10.50 5.90
CA LYS A 579 -2.37 -9.63 6.55
C LYS A 579 -1.14 -9.47 5.66
N TYR A 580 -0.51 -8.29 5.68
CA TYR A 580 0.76 -8.07 5.00
C TYR A 580 1.83 -9.03 5.54
N GLN A 581 2.59 -9.64 4.62
CA GLN A 581 3.72 -10.48 4.94
C GLN A 581 4.97 -9.91 4.26
N ALA A 582 6.01 -9.68 5.06
CA ALA A 582 7.31 -9.27 4.55
C ALA A 582 7.91 -10.38 3.68
N ASN A 583 8.48 -10.02 2.55
CA ASN A 583 9.22 -10.95 1.70
C ASN A 583 10.48 -10.26 1.15
N SER A 584 11.45 -11.06 0.70
CA SER A 584 12.73 -10.53 0.20
C SER A 584 12.55 -9.60 -1.01
N GLY A 585 11.55 -9.87 -1.85
CA GLY A 585 11.20 -9.03 -3.00
C GLY A 585 10.72 -7.64 -2.59
N THR A 586 9.86 -7.54 -1.56
CA THR A 586 9.44 -6.25 -1.04
C THR A 586 10.54 -5.54 -0.29
N ALA A 587 11.34 -6.23 0.52
CA ALA A 587 12.50 -5.63 1.18
C ALA A 587 13.48 -4.99 0.17
N MET A 588 13.82 -5.71 -0.91
CA MET A 588 14.67 -5.18 -1.98
C MET A 588 14.03 -3.99 -2.71
N TRP A 589 12.72 -4.07 -3.00
CA TRP A 589 11.99 -2.97 -3.60
C TRP A 589 11.98 -1.73 -2.70
N PHE A 590 11.74 -1.90 -1.40
CA PHE A 590 11.77 -0.82 -0.41
C PHE A 590 13.13 -0.15 -0.36
N ARG A 591 14.23 -0.92 -0.30
CA ARG A 591 15.60 -0.41 -0.34
C ARG A 591 15.88 0.38 -1.62
N THR A 592 15.48 -0.14 -2.77
CA THR A 592 15.65 0.53 -4.07
C THR A 592 14.85 1.83 -4.15
N TYR A 593 13.59 1.81 -3.71
CA TYR A 593 12.71 2.98 -3.68
C TYR A 593 13.24 4.06 -2.73
N MET A 594 13.64 3.67 -1.52
CA MET A 594 14.20 4.55 -0.50
C MET A 594 15.43 5.30 -1.02
N TRP A 595 16.43 4.59 -1.53
CA TRP A 595 17.63 5.23 -2.08
C TRP A 595 17.32 6.03 -3.35
N GLY A 596 16.34 5.63 -4.15
CA GLY A 596 15.87 6.42 -5.29
C GLY A 596 15.26 7.77 -4.89
N VAL A 597 14.47 7.79 -3.80
CA VAL A 597 13.91 9.02 -3.23
C VAL A 597 15.02 9.92 -2.69
N ILE A 598 15.93 9.36 -1.88
CA ILE A 598 17.08 10.08 -1.31
C ILE A 598 17.95 10.70 -2.41
N TYR A 599 18.25 9.94 -3.47
CA TYR A 599 19.01 10.43 -4.62
C TYR A 599 18.35 11.64 -5.28
N LEU A 600 17.05 11.56 -5.57
CA LEU A 600 16.31 12.64 -6.24
C LEU A 600 16.16 13.90 -5.38
N ARG A 601 16.29 13.79 -4.05
CA ARG A 601 16.27 14.94 -3.13
C ARG A 601 17.60 15.67 -3.02
N ASN A 602 18.71 14.95 -3.13
CA ASN A 602 20.04 15.50 -2.96
C ASN A 602 20.68 15.91 -4.29
N VAL A 603 19.97 16.73 -5.06
CA VAL A 603 20.41 17.28 -6.35
C VAL A 603 21.01 18.68 -6.25
N ASP A 604 20.90 19.34 -5.08
CA ASP A 604 21.45 20.68 -4.84
C ASP A 604 22.03 20.85 -3.41
N PRO A 605 23.36 20.85 -3.23
CA PRO A 605 24.35 20.45 -4.23
C PRO A 605 24.18 18.96 -4.55
N PRO A 606 24.43 18.53 -5.80
CA PRO A 606 24.24 17.15 -6.17
C PRO A 606 25.30 16.26 -5.53
N ILE A 607 24.90 15.39 -4.60
CA ILE A 607 25.84 14.52 -3.84
C ILE A 607 26.37 13.38 -4.72
N TRP A 608 25.49 12.78 -5.53
CA TRP A 608 25.77 11.55 -6.29
C TRP A 608 25.77 11.76 -7.81
N TYR A 609 25.91 13.00 -8.28
CA TYR A 609 25.94 13.27 -9.72
C TYR A 609 27.21 12.70 -10.37
N ASP A 610 27.04 12.09 -11.54
CA ASP A 610 28.08 11.40 -12.32
C ASP A 610 28.86 10.29 -11.58
N THR A 611 28.23 9.66 -10.58
CA THR A 611 28.77 8.45 -9.92
C THR A 611 28.20 7.17 -10.55
N ASP A 612 28.88 6.03 -10.33
CA ASP A 612 28.55 4.72 -10.93
C ASP A 612 27.41 3.99 -10.18
N VAL A 613 26.23 4.63 -10.09
CA VAL A 613 25.04 4.06 -9.43
C VAL A 613 24.54 2.83 -10.20
N LYS A 614 24.38 1.70 -9.49
CA LYS A 614 23.95 0.39 -10.04
C LYS A 614 22.64 -0.14 -9.49
N LEU A 615 22.16 0.45 -8.38
CA LEU A 615 20.94 0.00 -7.70
C LEU A 615 19.67 0.28 -8.52
N PHE A 616 19.66 1.35 -9.31
CA PHE A 616 18.55 1.72 -10.18
C PHE A 616 19.04 2.47 -11.43
N GLU A 617 18.24 2.42 -12.49
CA GLU A 617 18.57 3.11 -13.74
C GLU A 617 18.33 4.62 -13.64
N ILE A 618 19.38 5.39 -13.92
CA ILE A 618 19.32 6.84 -14.08
C ILE A 618 19.19 7.15 -15.56
N GLN A 619 18.04 7.70 -15.99
CA GLN A 619 17.89 8.19 -17.36
C GLN A 619 18.53 9.57 -17.46
N ARG A 620 19.73 9.63 -18.06
CA ARG A 620 20.37 10.90 -18.45
C ARG A 620 19.52 11.57 -19.55
N VAL A 621 19.08 12.81 -19.31
CA VAL A 621 18.31 13.62 -20.27
C VAL A 621 19.24 14.29 -21.27
#